data_AF-A0A401PC47-F1
#
_entry.id   AF-A0A401PC47-F1
#
_cell.length_a   1.000
_cell.length_b   1.000
_cell.length_c   1.000
_cell.angle_alpha   90.00
_cell.angle_beta   90.00
_cell.angle_gamma   90.00
#
_symmetry.space_group_name_H-M   'P 1'
#
loop_
_entity.id
_entity.type
_entity.pdbx_description
1 polymer ?
#
loop_
_entity_poly.entity_id
_entity_poly.type
_entity_poly.pdbx_seq_one_letter_code
_entity_poly.pdbx_strand_id
1 'polypeptide(L)'
;MPFISNVYYPSPFQWARAQHSRVAEFMISSQGQYTGIGMGFGALSLGPGGLSVFKFRTRHETVDWRRFSAIDVDRVARELDVATLQENIMSVTFCTLDSERCPWCQNPVDPVLLKVFKLAQLNTEYLLHSQELFTNSIQALEEQLQAATEELEKSRQEIGKQAEELKAVKEEGRRRKKMITTLQLLVQAGANNYHKCQLCDKAFLNYSFLQGHVERRHPEITEN
;
A
#
# COMPACT_ATOMS: atom_id res chain seq x y z
N MET A 1 17.71 13.98 26.15
CA MET A 1 18.96 13.19 26.18
C MET A 1 18.56 11.72 26.06
N PRO A 2 18.93 10.99 25.01
CA PRO A 2 18.41 9.64 24.73
C PRO A 2 19.09 8.52 25.54
N PHE A 3 19.88 8.87 26.56
CA PHE A 3 20.56 7.93 27.44
C PHE A 3 20.15 8.15 28.89
N ILE A 4 19.61 7.12 29.54
CA ILE A 4 19.34 7.09 30.99
C ILE A 4 19.86 5.75 31.50
N SER A 5 20.70 5.76 32.55
CA SER A 5 21.19 4.53 33.22
C SER A 5 21.81 3.48 32.28
N ASN A 6 22.64 3.91 31.32
CA ASN A 6 23.28 3.05 30.31
C ASN A 6 22.30 2.33 29.36
N VAL A 7 21.09 2.87 29.21
CA VAL A 7 20.06 2.39 28.29
C VAL A 7 19.82 3.47 27.22
N TYR A 8 19.90 3.07 25.94
CA TYR A 8 19.56 3.93 24.82
C TYR A 8 18.06 3.81 24.50
N TYR A 9 17.38 4.94 24.51
CA TYR A 9 15.99 5.06 24.05
C TYR A 9 16.01 5.71 22.67
N PRO A 10 15.75 4.97 21.59
CA PRO A 10 15.65 5.59 20.27
C PRO A 10 14.53 6.63 20.29
N SER A 11 14.88 7.87 20.02
CA SER A 11 13.89 8.93 19.76
C SER A 11 13.03 8.46 18.59
N PRO A 12 11.69 8.60 18.62
CA PRO A 12 10.87 8.36 17.44
C PRO A 12 11.38 9.29 16.35
N PHE A 13 12.07 8.73 15.37
CA PHE A 13 12.66 9.48 14.28
C PHE A 13 11.51 9.98 13.42
N GLN A 14 11.15 11.25 13.59
CA GLN A 14 10.06 11.88 12.86
C GLN A 14 10.52 12.08 11.43
N TRP A 15 10.13 11.18 10.54
CA TRP A 15 10.04 11.55 9.14
C TRP A 15 8.94 12.61 9.05
N ALA A 16 9.32 13.88 8.94
CA ALA A 16 8.38 14.89 8.51
C ALA A 16 7.94 14.50 7.10
N ARG A 17 6.73 13.94 6.98
CA ARG A 17 6.05 13.73 5.69
C ARG A 17 6.04 15.08 4.98
N ALA A 18 6.86 15.24 3.95
CA ALA A 18 6.69 16.33 3.01
C ALA A 18 5.33 16.10 2.32
N GLN A 19 4.28 16.72 2.87
CA GLN A 19 2.93 16.72 2.30
C GLN A 19 2.91 17.59 1.04
N HIS A 20 3.49 17.11 -0.05
CA HIS A 20 3.32 17.75 -1.35
C HIS A 20 3.16 16.69 -2.45
N SER A 21 1.95 16.15 -2.57
CA SER A 21 1.38 15.87 -3.88
C SER A 21 -0.14 15.99 -3.79
N ARG A 22 -0.64 17.08 -4.35
CA ARG A 22 -2.05 17.34 -4.57
C ARG A 22 -2.55 16.33 -5.62
N VAL A 23 -3.36 15.37 -5.20
CA VAL A 23 -4.31 14.72 -6.11
C VAL A 23 -5.70 15.06 -5.58
N ALA A 24 -6.48 15.68 -6.46
CA ALA A 24 -7.69 16.41 -6.17
C ALA A 24 -8.73 15.58 -5.40
N GLU A 25 -9.23 16.16 -4.31
CA GLU A 25 -10.52 15.85 -3.73
C GLU A 25 -11.60 16.05 -4.80
N PHE A 26 -12.28 14.96 -5.18
CA PHE A 26 -13.60 15.07 -5.77
C PHE A 26 -14.60 14.50 -4.77
N MET A 27 -15.44 15.42 -4.28
CA MET A 27 -16.54 15.15 -3.38
C MET A 27 -17.55 14.20 -4.02
N ILE A 28 -17.90 13.12 -3.32
CA ILE A 28 -19.29 12.63 -3.30
C ILE A 28 -19.66 12.40 -1.83
N SER A 29 -20.62 13.21 -1.38
CA SER A 29 -21.26 13.09 -0.08
C SER A 29 -22.10 11.80 -0.01
N SER A 30 -21.90 11.02 1.04
CA SER A 30 -23.00 10.27 1.67
C SER A 30 -22.73 10.18 3.17
N GLN A 31 -23.72 10.62 3.93
CA GLN A 31 -23.73 10.76 5.39
C GLN A 31 -23.37 9.45 6.10
N GLY A 32 -22.53 9.57 7.12
CA GLY A 32 -22.24 8.53 8.09
C GLY A 32 -21.46 9.13 9.25
N GLN A 33 -22.16 9.54 10.30
CA GLN A 33 -21.57 10.01 11.55
C GLN A 33 -20.72 8.90 12.17
N TYR A 34 -19.40 9.08 12.24
CA TYR A 34 -18.59 8.45 13.28
C TYR A 34 -17.59 9.45 13.83
N THR A 35 -17.64 9.52 15.16
CA THR A 35 -16.89 10.36 16.09
C THR A 35 -15.39 10.20 15.93
N GLY A 36 -14.68 11.33 16.03
CA GLY A 36 -13.26 11.42 15.76
C GLY A 36 -12.36 10.63 16.70
N ILE A 37 -11.25 10.17 16.14
CA ILE A 37 -9.93 10.11 16.74
C ILE A 37 -8.96 10.50 15.61
N GLY A 38 -8.17 11.55 15.83
CA GLY A 38 -7.20 12.02 14.84
C GLY A 38 -6.26 10.89 14.43
N MET A 39 -6.06 10.72 13.13
CA MET A 39 -5.06 9.80 12.58
C MET A 39 -3.66 10.34 12.88
N GLY A 40 -3.20 10.05 14.09
CA GLY A 40 -1.80 10.09 14.49
C GLY A 40 -1.07 8.94 13.80
N PHE A 41 -0.18 9.33 12.90
CA PHE A 41 0.91 8.58 12.29
C PHE A 41 1.31 7.29 13.00
N GLY A 42 1.45 6.24 12.17
CA GLY A 42 2.09 4.96 12.44
C GLY A 42 2.99 4.96 13.65
N ALA A 43 2.43 4.48 14.76
CA ALA A 43 3.19 3.67 15.66
C ALA A 43 3.93 2.66 14.78
N LEU A 44 5.25 2.57 14.94
CA LEU A 44 6.01 1.38 14.59
C LEU A 44 5.11 0.19 14.91
N SER A 45 4.77 -0.63 13.92
CA SER A 45 4.03 -1.87 14.17
C SER A 45 4.94 -2.75 15.02
N LEU A 46 4.86 -2.52 16.33
CA LEU A 46 5.41 -3.38 17.35
C LEU A 46 4.59 -4.66 17.27
N GLY A 47 5.25 -5.73 16.83
CA GLY A 47 4.74 -7.07 17.06
C GLY A 47 4.47 -7.31 18.56
N PRO A 48 3.87 -8.45 18.93
CA PRO A 48 3.36 -8.70 20.28
C PRO A 48 4.41 -8.82 21.39
N GLY A 49 5.69 -8.58 21.10
CA GLY A 49 6.77 -8.51 22.08
C GLY A 49 7.15 -7.04 22.29
N GLY A 50 7.02 -6.55 23.53
CA GLY A 50 7.35 -5.16 23.88
C GLY A 50 8.74 -4.72 23.40
N LEU A 51 8.94 -3.40 23.32
CA LEU A 51 10.20 -2.77 22.93
C LEU A 51 11.40 -3.50 23.55
N SER A 52 12.14 -4.26 22.74
CA SER A 52 13.40 -4.85 23.16
C SER A 52 14.38 -3.70 23.37
N VAL A 53 14.61 -3.37 24.64
CA VAL A 53 15.48 -2.28 25.04
C VAL A 53 16.93 -2.70 24.82
N PHE A 54 17.69 -1.93 24.05
CA PHE A 54 19.11 -2.19 23.84
C PHE A 54 19.91 -1.98 25.13
N LYS A 55 20.70 -2.98 25.47
CA LYS A 55 21.63 -2.96 26.58
C LYS A 55 22.90 -3.71 26.17
N PHE A 56 24.05 -3.12 26.47
CA PHE A 56 25.34 -3.77 26.26
C PHE A 56 25.41 -5.07 27.06
N ARG A 57 25.86 -6.14 26.39
CA ARG A 57 26.07 -7.46 26.97
C ARG A 57 27.33 -7.48 27.82
N THR A 58 27.30 -8.30 28.86
CA THR A 58 28.50 -8.56 29.67
C THR A 58 29.46 -9.45 28.89
N ARG A 59 30.76 -9.11 28.93
CA ARG A 59 31.82 -9.80 28.21
C ARG A 59 32.38 -10.93 29.06
N HIS A 60 32.16 -12.17 28.62
CA HIS A 60 32.61 -13.38 29.32
C HIS A 60 33.41 -14.34 28.43
N GLU A 61 33.46 -14.09 27.12
CA GLU A 61 34.11 -14.99 26.18
C GLU A 61 35.63 -14.86 26.27
N THR A 62 36.34 -15.98 26.36
CA THR A 62 37.81 -15.98 26.45
C THR A 62 38.42 -15.65 25.09
N VAL A 63 39.56 -14.96 25.10
CA VAL A 63 40.28 -14.61 23.87
C VAL A 63 41.01 -15.83 23.30
N ASP A 64 40.72 -16.21 22.06
CA ASP A 64 41.51 -17.19 21.32
C ASP A 64 42.69 -16.50 20.61
N TRP A 65 43.78 -16.34 21.36
CA TRP A 65 45.00 -15.71 20.87
C TRP A 65 45.62 -16.43 19.66
N ARG A 66 45.46 -17.75 19.55
CA ARG A 66 46.01 -18.51 18.42
C ARG A 66 45.27 -18.13 17.15
N ARG A 67 43.94 -18.08 17.22
CA ARG A 67 43.10 -17.65 16.11
C ARG A 67 43.40 -16.21 15.69
N PHE A 68 43.48 -15.28 16.64
CA PHE A 68 43.81 -13.88 16.31
C PHE A 68 45.22 -13.72 15.72
N SER A 69 46.20 -14.48 16.21
CA SER A 69 47.58 -14.42 15.69
C SER A 69 47.73 -14.90 14.25
N ALA A 70 46.79 -15.74 13.76
CA ALA A 70 46.81 -16.24 12.40
C ALA A 70 46.20 -15.25 11.38
N ILE A 71 45.54 -14.19 11.86
CA ILE A 71 44.88 -13.20 11.00
C ILE A 71 45.92 -12.16 10.55
N ASP A 72 46.15 -12.09 9.23
CA ASP A 72 46.93 -11.02 8.61
C ASP A 72 46.03 -9.79 8.42
N VAL A 73 46.07 -8.87 9.39
CA VAL A 73 45.24 -7.65 9.40
C VAL A 73 45.58 -6.73 8.23
N ASP A 74 46.85 -6.68 7.79
CA ASP A 74 47.26 -5.83 6.68
C ASP A 74 46.71 -6.37 5.35
N ARG A 75 46.68 -7.69 5.17
CA ARG A 75 46.01 -8.32 4.04
C ARG A 75 44.50 -8.04 4.07
N VAL A 76 43.84 -8.22 5.22
CA VAL A 76 42.40 -7.92 5.37
C VAL A 76 42.08 -6.49 4.97
N ALA A 77 42.91 -5.53 5.37
CA ALA A 77 42.74 -4.12 5.00
C ALA A 77 42.99 -3.86 3.50
N ARG A 78 44.07 -4.41 2.92
CA ARG A 78 44.40 -4.21 1.50
C ARG A 78 43.38 -4.85 0.55
N GLU A 79 42.88 -6.02 0.91
CA GLU A 79 41.98 -6.82 0.07
C GLU A 79 40.51 -6.60 0.39
N LEU A 80 40.19 -5.82 1.43
CA LEU A 80 38.83 -5.64 1.94
C LEU A 80 38.16 -7.00 2.22
N ASP A 81 38.88 -7.89 2.90
CA ASP A 81 38.38 -9.24 3.23
C ASP A 81 37.32 -9.17 4.34
N VAL A 82 36.10 -8.83 3.92
CA VAL A 82 34.94 -8.71 4.80
C VAL A 82 34.58 -10.08 5.40
N ALA A 83 34.85 -11.19 4.72
CA ALA A 83 34.55 -12.52 5.24
C ALA A 83 35.34 -12.79 6.53
N THR A 84 36.65 -12.53 6.51
CA THR A 84 37.49 -12.64 7.70
C THR A 84 37.00 -11.71 8.83
N LEU A 85 36.56 -10.49 8.51
CA LEU A 85 35.98 -9.59 9.53
C LEU A 85 34.69 -10.15 10.14
N GLN A 86 33.77 -10.65 9.31
CA GLN A 86 32.48 -11.21 9.75
C GLN A 86 32.65 -12.46 10.60
N GLU A 87 33.58 -13.34 10.24
CA GLU A 87 33.85 -14.57 11.00
C GLU A 87 34.37 -14.29 12.42
N ASN A 88 35.03 -13.16 12.63
CA ASN A 88 35.70 -12.82 13.89
C ASN A 88 34.99 -11.71 14.69
N ILE A 89 34.00 -11.02 14.11
CA ILE A 89 33.36 -9.86 14.72
C ILE A 89 32.75 -10.17 16.09
N MET A 90 32.14 -11.35 16.26
CA MET A 90 31.57 -11.78 17.55
C MET A 90 32.65 -11.96 18.61
N SER A 91 33.70 -12.71 18.27
CA SER A 91 34.83 -12.96 19.17
C SER A 91 35.54 -11.68 19.59
N VAL A 92 35.70 -10.70 18.68
CA VAL A 92 36.30 -9.40 19.04
C VAL A 92 35.37 -8.60 19.94
N THR A 93 34.08 -8.55 19.62
CA THR A 93 33.10 -7.68 20.28
C THR A 93 32.80 -8.11 21.72
N PHE A 94 32.74 -9.43 21.97
CA PHE A 94 32.26 -9.99 23.23
C PHE A 94 33.32 -10.66 24.11
N CYS A 95 34.59 -10.63 23.71
CA CYS A 95 35.67 -11.18 24.54
C CYS A 95 35.96 -10.35 25.80
N THR A 96 36.41 -11.04 26.85
CA THR A 96 36.92 -10.42 28.08
C THR A 96 38.40 -10.09 27.94
N LEU A 97 38.78 -8.91 28.43
CA LEU A 97 40.17 -8.42 28.38
C LEU A 97 40.71 -8.09 29.78
N ASP A 98 39.92 -8.30 30.84
CA ASP A 98 40.22 -7.81 32.20
C ASP A 98 41.42 -8.51 32.85
N SER A 99 41.70 -9.74 32.44
CA SER A 99 42.73 -10.60 33.03
C SER A 99 43.87 -10.94 32.07
N GLU A 100 43.87 -10.35 30.87
CA GLU A 100 44.84 -10.66 29.83
C GLU A 100 46.22 -10.07 30.17
N ARG A 101 47.26 -10.86 29.92
CA ARG A 101 48.65 -10.54 30.25
C ARG A 101 49.53 -10.71 29.02
N CYS A 102 50.62 -9.95 28.96
CA CYS A 102 51.62 -10.12 27.92
C CYS A 102 52.19 -11.55 27.99
N PRO A 103 52.15 -12.35 26.90
CA PRO A 103 52.68 -13.71 26.91
C PRO A 103 54.17 -13.80 27.27
N TRP A 104 54.95 -12.76 26.94
CA TRP A 104 56.42 -12.75 27.07
C TRP A 104 56.91 -12.29 28.45
N CYS A 105 56.28 -11.28 29.04
CA CYS A 105 56.73 -10.69 30.31
C CYS A 105 55.72 -10.81 31.46
N GLN A 106 54.53 -11.36 31.20
CA GLN A 106 53.44 -11.56 32.19
C GLN A 106 52.89 -10.29 32.84
N ASN A 107 53.34 -9.12 32.38
CA ASN A 107 52.80 -7.83 32.79
C ASN A 107 51.36 -7.66 32.30
N PRO A 108 50.52 -6.95 33.08
CA PRO A 108 49.17 -6.60 32.62
C PRO A 108 49.25 -5.72 31.37
N VAL A 109 48.21 -5.80 30.54
CA VAL A 109 48.05 -4.89 29.40
C VAL A 109 47.93 -3.45 29.89
N ASP A 110 48.49 -2.52 29.13
CA ASP A 110 48.39 -1.09 29.43
C ASP A 110 46.91 -0.66 29.62
N PRO A 111 46.57 0.02 30.74
CA PRO A 111 45.18 0.40 31.02
C PRO A 111 44.54 1.34 30.00
N VAL A 112 45.32 2.18 29.30
CA VAL A 112 44.80 3.08 28.26
C VAL A 112 44.48 2.28 26.99
N LEU A 113 45.36 1.38 26.57
CA LEU A 113 45.08 0.46 25.45
C LEU A 113 43.84 -0.38 25.75
N LEU A 114 43.71 -0.91 26.97
CA LEU A 114 42.53 -1.68 27.38
C LEU A 114 41.23 -0.87 27.26
N LYS A 115 41.26 0.43 27.61
CA LYS A 115 40.11 1.33 27.43
C LYS A 115 39.78 1.53 25.95
N VAL A 116 40.78 1.69 25.09
CA VAL A 116 40.57 1.82 23.63
C VAL A 116 39.90 0.56 23.07
N PHE A 117 40.38 -0.64 23.45
CA PHE A 117 39.75 -1.90 23.04
C PHE A 117 38.32 -2.02 23.55
N LYS A 118 38.06 -1.77 24.83
CA LYS A 118 36.71 -1.81 25.39
C LYS A 118 35.76 -0.83 24.70
N LEU A 119 36.25 0.37 24.37
CA LEU A 119 35.47 1.34 23.61
C LEU A 119 35.20 0.85 22.19
N ALA A 120 36.18 0.26 21.52
CA ALA A 120 36.00 -0.37 20.21
C ALA A 120 34.95 -1.49 20.26
N GLN A 121 34.99 -2.36 21.28
CA GLN A 121 34.00 -3.41 21.49
C GLN A 121 32.58 -2.85 21.67
N LEU A 122 32.41 -1.82 22.49
CA LEU A 122 31.10 -1.17 22.69
C LEU A 122 30.60 -0.51 21.41
N ASN A 123 31.49 0.15 20.66
CA ASN A 123 31.13 0.73 19.36
C ASN A 123 30.70 -0.36 18.38
N THR A 124 31.45 -1.46 18.25
CA THR A 124 31.08 -2.57 17.35
C THR A 124 29.74 -3.19 17.75
N GLU A 125 29.50 -3.42 19.05
CA GLU A 125 28.23 -3.93 19.55
C GLU A 125 27.04 -3.01 19.21
N TYR A 126 27.23 -1.70 19.37
CA TYR A 126 26.21 -0.71 19.01
C TYR A 126 25.97 -0.65 17.48
N LEU A 127 27.03 -0.76 16.68
CA LEU A 127 26.93 -0.80 15.22
C LEU A 127 26.17 -2.04 14.74
N LEU A 128 26.46 -3.21 15.32
CA LEU A 128 25.74 -4.45 15.03
C LEU A 128 24.25 -4.34 15.38
N HIS A 129 23.93 -3.79 16.55
CA HIS A 129 22.55 -3.54 16.93
C HIS A 129 21.85 -2.56 15.98
N SER A 130 22.52 -1.48 15.60
CA SER A 130 21.98 -0.50 14.66
C SER A 130 21.74 -1.13 13.28
N GLN A 131 22.65 -1.98 12.81
CA GLN A 131 22.50 -2.72 11.56
C GLN A 131 21.27 -3.64 11.60
N GLU A 132 21.05 -4.36 12.70
CA GLU A 132 19.88 -5.20 12.88
C GLU A 132 18.58 -4.37 12.86
N LEU A 133 18.56 -3.24 13.59
CA LEU A 133 17.42 -2.31 13.59
C LEU A 133 17.10 -1.79 12.19
N PHE A 134 18.10 -1.34 11.44
CA PHE A 134 17.90 -0.83 10.10
C PHE A 134 17.46 -1.93 9.13
N THR A 135 18.07 -3.12 9.21
CA THR A 135 17.68 -4.28 8.39
C THR A 135 16.20 -4.61 8.60
N ASN A 136 15.76 -4.73 9.87
CA ASN A 136 14.38 -5.02 10.20
C ASN A 136 13.43 -3.91 9.72
N SER A 137 13.84 -2.64 9.85
CA SER A 137 13.03 -1.51 9.37
C SER A 137 12.92 -1.48 7.85
N ILE A 138 14.00 -1.78 7.12
CA ILE A 138 14.01 -1.84 5.66
C ILE A 138 13.08 -2.97 5.21
N GLN A 139 13.21 -4.16 5.77
CA GLN A 139 12.37 -5.30 5.43
C GLN A 139 10.88 -4.99 5.65
N ALA A 140 10.52 -4.39 6.79
CA ALA A 140 9.13 -4.02 7.06
C ALA A 140 8.58 -2.98 6.07
N LEU A 141 9.41 -2.03 5.63
CA LEU A 141 9.02 -1.03 4.62
C LEU A 141 8.90 -1.65 3.23
N GLU A 142 9.78 -2.58 2.87
CA GLU A 142 9.72 -3.32 1.61
C GLU A 142 8.45 -4.17 1.53
N GLU A 143 8.09 -4.87 2.61
CA GLU A 143 6.84 -5.64 2.71
C GLU A 143 5.61 -4.75 2.55
N GLN A 144 5.60 -3.57 3.18
CA GLN A 144 4.51 -2.59 3.02
C GLN A 144 4.42 -2.04 1.60
N LEU A 145 5.57 -1.74 0.98
CA LEU A 145 5.63 -1.27 -0.40
C LEU A 145 5.09 -2.32 -1.36
N GLN A 146 5.46 -3.58 -1.17
CA GLN A 146 4.98 -4.70 -1.97
C GLN A 146 3.46 -4.84 -1.85
N ALA A 147 2.92 -4.85 -0.63
CA ALA A 147 1.48 -4.95 -0.39
C ALA A 147 0.70 -3.80 -1.05
N ALA A 148 1.18 -2.56 -0.91
CA ALA A 148 0.56 -1.39 -1.53
C ALA A 148 0.62 -1.46 -3.08
N THR A 149 1.70 -2.00 -3.64
CA THR A 149 1.85 -2.18 -5.08
C THR A 149 0.85 -3.21 -5.62
N GLU A 150 0.67 -4.32 -4.90
CA GLU A 150 -0.32 -5.35 -5.26
C GLU A 150 -1.75 -4.81 -5.18
N GLU A 151 -2.06 -4.00 -4.17
CA GLU A 151 -3.37 -3.36 -4.03
C GLU A 151 -3.65 -2.35 -5.14
N LEU A 152 -2.65 -1.53 -5.49
CA LEU A 152 -2.75 -0.59 -6.61
C LEU A 152 -3.03 -1.32 -7.93
N GLU A 153 -2.35 -2.43 -8.18
CA GLU A 153 -2.53 -3.20 -9.41
C GLU A 153 -3.93 -3.84 -9.47
N LYS A 154 -4.41 -4.40 -8.36
CA LYS A 154 -5.79 -4.91 -8.25
C LYS A 154 -6.81 -3.81 -8.53
N SER A 155 -6.64 -2.63 -7.94
CA SER A 155 -7.53 -1.49 -8.16
C SER A 155 -7.53 -1.03 -9.62
N ARG A 156 -6.36 -0.98 -10.26
CA ARG A 156 -6.24 -0.65 -11.70
C ARG A 156 -7.00 -1.64 -12.59
N GLN A 157 -6.88 -2.94 -12.30
CA GLN A 157 -7.62 -3.96 -13.04
C GLN A 157 -9.13 -3.80 -12.87
N GLU A 158 -9.59 -3.49 -11.66
CA GLU A 158 -11.01 -3.26 -11.38
C GLU A 158 -11.54 -2.02 -12.10
N ILE A 159 -10.80 -0.91 -12.10
CA ILE A 159 -11.13 0.29 -12.88
C ILE A 159 -11.23 -0.04 -14.37
N GLY A 160 -10.31 -0.85 -14.90
CA GLY A 160 -10.35 -1.31 -16.29
C GLY A 160 -11.62 -2.11 -16.62
N LYS A 161 -12.02 -3.03 -15.75
CA LYS A 161 -13.27 -3.81 -15.92
C LYS A 161 -14.50 -2.91 -15.89
N GLN A 162 -14.59 -2.03 -14.90
CA GLN A 162 -15.71 -1.09 -14.77
C GLN A 162 -15.80 -0.15 -15.98
N ALA A 163 -14.67 0.28 -16.55
CA ALA A 163 -14.67 1.10 -17.76
C ALA A 163 -15.26 0.36 -18.98
N GLU A 164 -14.92 -0.92 -19.17
CA GLU A 164 -15.49 -1.74 -20.25
C GLU A 164 -16.97 -2.06 -20.03
N GLU A 165 -17.39 -2.34 -18.79
CA GLU A 165 -18.81 -2.52 -18.45
C GLU A 165 -19.62 -1.24 -18.73
N LEU A 166 -19.12 -0.08 -18.30
CA LEU A 166 -19.76 1.21 -18.57
C LEU A 166 -19.91 1.47 -20.07
N LYS A 167 -18.87 1.12 -20.86
CA LYS A 167 -18.92 1.24 -22.31
C LYS A 167 -19.97 0.31 -22.93
N ALA A 168 -20.05 -0.94 -22.47
CA ALA A 168 -21.04 -1.91 -22.93
C ALA A 168 -22.47 -1.45 -22.62
N VAL A 169 -22.73 -1.01 -21.39
CA VAL A 169 -24.04 -0.48 -20.95
C VAL A 169 -24.43 0.76 -21.75
N LYS A 170 -23.47 1.67 -22.01
CA LYS A 170 -23.72 2.87 -22.82
C LYS A 170 -24.11 2.53 -24.26
N GLU A 171 -23.44 1.56 -24.87
CA GLU A 171 -23.78 1.10 -26.23
C GLU A 171 -25.14 0.40 -26.26
N GLU A 172 -25.47 -0.42 -25.26
CA GLU A 172 -26.79 -1.01 -25.15
C GLU A 172 -27.88 0.05 -24.96
N GLY A 173 -27.65 1.04 -24.09
CA GLY A 173 -28.53 2.20 -23.92
C GLY A 173 -28.76 2.95 -25.22
N ARG A 174 -27.71 3.16 -26.02
CA ARG A 174 -27.81 3.78 -27.35
C ARG A 174 -28.65 2.93 -28.31
N ARG A 175 -28.49 1.61 -28.30
CA ARG A 175 -29.28 0.67 -29.13
C ARG A 175 -30.76 0.70 -28.74
N ARG A 176 -31.07 0.60 -27.44
CA ARG A 176 -32.45 0.67 -26.92
C ARG A 176 -33.12 2.00 -27.26
N LYS A 177 -32.41 3.13 -27.12
CA LYS A 177 -32.94 4.46 -27.50
C LYS A 177 -33.30 4.56 -28.98
N LYS A 178 -32.45 4.02 -29.87
CA LYS A 178 -32.76 3.95 -31.31
C LYS A 178 -34.03 3.11 -31.57
N MET A 179 -34.13 1.94 -30.95
CA MET A 179 -35.28 1.06 -31.08
C MET A 179 -36.59 1.74 -30.64
N ILE A 180 -36.59 2.40 -29.48
CA ILE A 180 -37.75 3.15 -28.98
C ILE A 180 -38.14 4.25 -29.97
N THR A 181 -37.17 5.00 -30.51
CA THR A 181 -37.43 6.05 -31.51
C THR A 181 -38.10 5.48 -32.76
N THR A 182 -37.60 4.35 -33.29
CA THR A 182 -38.20 3.67 -34.44
C THR A 182 -39.62 3.18 -34.14
N LEU A 183 -39.84 2.55 -32.98
CA LEU A 183 -41.17 2.08 -32.58
C LEU A 183 -42.16 3.24 -32.43
N GLN A 184 -41.71 4.37 -31.86
CA GLN A 184 -42.53 5.56 -31.72
C GLN A 184 -42.95 6.16 -33.07
N LEU A 185 -42.04 6.18 -34.06
CA LEU A 185 -42.36 6.60 -35.43
C LEU A 185 -43.37 5.67 -36.10
N LEU A 186 -43.25 4.35 -35.92
CA LEU A 186 -44.21 3.37 -36.45
C LEU A 186 -45.60 3.55 -35.84
N VAL A 187 -45.67 3.76 -34.52
CA VAL A 187 -46.94 4.05 -33.82
C VAL A 187 -47.54 5.37 -34.32
N GLN A 188 -46.74 6.42 -34.51
CA GLN A 188 -47.23 7.71 -35.02
C GLN A 188 -47.72 7.61 -36.47
N ALA A 189 -47.03 6.87 -37.33
CA ALA A 189 -47.49 6.60 -38.69
C ALA A 189 -48.80 5.80 -38.71
N GLY A 190 -48.94 4.79 -37.84
CA GLY A 190 -50.18 4.04 -37.63
C GLY A 190 -51.31 4.91 -37.07
N ALA A 191 -51.00 5.85 -36.19
CA ALA A 191 -51.97 6.81 -35.65
C ALA A 191 -52.45 7.85 -36.69
N ASN A 192 -51.74 8.00 -37.82
CA ASN A 192 -52.19 8.79 -38.95
C ASN A 192 -52.99 7.95 -39.98
N ASN A 193 -53.07 6.61 -39.79
CA ASN A 193 -53.84 5.69 -40.63
C ASN A 193 -55.26 5.42 -40.10
N TYR A 194 -55.83 6.33 -39.29
CA TYR A 194 -57.23 6.23 -38.90
C TYR A 194 -58.14 6.82 -39.99
N HIS A 195 -59.21 6.11 -40.31
CA HIS A 195 -60.26 6.57 -41.20
C HIS A 195 -61.30 7.37 -40.41
N LYS A 196 -61.26 8.71 -40.53
CA LYS A 196 -62.20 9.61 -39.86
C LYS A 196 -63.55 9.64 -40.58
N CYS A 197 -64.63 9.61 -39.83
CA CYS A 197 -65.95 9.94 -40.36
C CYS A 197 -66.00 11.44 -40.65
N GLN A 198 -66.57 11.83 -41.79
CA GLN A 198 -66.71 13.25 -42.17
C GLN A 198 -67.98 13.89 -41.58
N LEU A 199 -68.79 13.10 -40.88
CA LEU A 199 -70.12 13.48 -40.40
C LEU A 199 -70.17 13.53 -38.87
N CYS A 200 -69.16 13.00 -38.19
CA CYS A 200 -68.99 13.10 -36.75
C CYS A 200 -67.52 12.88 -36.36
N ASP A 201 -67.16 13.16 -35.11
CA ASP A 201 -65.77 13.11 -34.63
C ASP A 201 -65.20 11.70 -34.38
N LYS A 202 -65.83 10.65 -34.93
CA LYS A 202 -65.36 9.26 -34.76
C LYS A 202 -64.29 8.90 -35.79
N ALA A 203 -63.26 8.18 -35.35
CA ALA A 203 -62.19 7.66 -36.19
C ALA A 203 -62.05 6.14 -36.02
N PHE A 204 -61.74 5.44 -37.11
CA PHE A 204 -61.73 3.98 -37.17
C PHE A 204 -60.38 3.45 -37.65
N LEU A 205 -59.99 2.28 -37.14
CA LEU A 205 -58.70 1.65 -37.45
C LEU A 205 -58.60 1.12 -38.89
N ASN A 206 -59.74 0.85 -39.54
CA ASN A 206 -59.80 0.40 -40.92
C ASN A 206 -61.02 1.02 -41.65
N TYR A 207 -60.99 1.00 -42.98
CA TYR A 207 -62.06 1.56 -43.81
C TYR A 207 -63.39 0.82 -43.66
N SER A 208 -63.37 -0.50 -43.49
CA SER A 208 -64.59 -1.31 -43.33
C SER A 208 -65.38 -0.96 -42.07
N PHE A 209 -64.72 -0.68 -40.95
CA PHE A 209 -65.39 -0.20 -39.74
C PHE A 209 -65.94 1.22 -39.90
N LEU A 210 -65.25 2.10 -40.64
CA LEU A 210 -65.79 3.41 -40.99
C LEU A 210 -67.05 3.27 -41.84
N GLN A 211 -67.00 2.45 -42.90
CA GLN A 211 -68.13 2.26 -43.81
C GLN A 211 -69.35 1.70 -43.07
N GLY A 212 -69.19 0.63 -42.29
CA GLY A 212 -70.27 0.09 -41.47
C GLY A 212 -70.73 1.03 -40.35
N HIS A 213 -69.94 2.04 -39.97
CA HIS A 213 -70.41 3.11 -39.09
C HIS A 213 -71.28 4.12 -39.84
N VAL A 214 -70.86 4.56 -41.03
CA VAL A 214 -71.62 5.48 -41.88
C VAL A 214 -72.99 4.88 -42.23
N GLU A 215 -73.03 3.63 -42.69
CA GLU A 215 -74.27 2.93 -43.04
C GLU A 215 -75.29 2.87 -41.87
N ARG A 216 -74.81 2.68 -40.62
CA ARG A 216 -75.70 2.50 -39.46
C ARG A 216 -76.09 3.79 -38.76
N ARG A 217 -75.26 4.83 -38.83
CA ARG A 217 -75.41 6.06 -38.04
C ARG A 217 -75.62 7.31 -38.89
N HIS A 218 -75.32 7.23 -40.18
CA HIS A 218 -75.53 8.27 -41.18
C HIS A 218 -76.24 7.71 -42.43
N PRO A 219 -77.36 6.99 -42.29
CA PRO A 219 -78.04 6.34 -43.41
C PRO A 219 -78.46 7.33 -44.51
N GLU A 220 -78.77 8.57 -44.13
CA GLU A 220 -79.24 9.65 -45.01
C GLU A 220 -78.27 10.06 -46.13
N ILE A 221 -76.99 9.69 -46.03
CA ILE A 221 -75.94 10.02 -47.02
C ILE A 221 -75.54 8.80 -47.84
N THR A 222 -76.00 7.61 -47.46
CA THR A 222 -75.67 6.34 -48.12
C THR A 222 -76.65 6.00 -49.25
N GLU A 223 -77.78 6.69 -49.31
CA GLU A 223 -78.77 6.59 -50.40
C GLU A 223 -78.61 7.78 -51.38
N ASN A 224 -77.73 7.60 -52.37
CA ASN A 224 -77.80 8.24 -53.69
C ASN A 224 -76.97 7.46 -54.69
#